data_AF-A0A1J7IXM6-F1
#
_entry.id   AF-A0A1J7IXM6-F1
#
_cell.length_a   1.000
_cell.length_b   1.000
_cell.length_c   1.000
_cell.angle_alpha   90.00
_cell.angle_beta   90.00
_cell.angle_gamma   90.00
#
_symmetry.space_group_name_H-M   'P 1'
#
loop_
_entity.id
_entity.type
_entity.pdbx_description
1 polymer ?
#
loop_
_entity_poly.entity_id
_entity_poly.type
_entity_poly.pdbx_seq_one_letter_code
_entity_poly.pdbx_strand_id
1 'polypeptide(L)'
;MSDSKKTDHEKGNPQPTEDQKGTKDHDSITPDELSMAQEIFKKDLVEALAQQKSSGSNAEIEARIAKLKNELDTLDREIKATRQ
;
A
#
# COMPACT_ATOMS: atom_id res chain seq x y z
N MET A 1 21.69 59.65 -18.91
CA MET A 1 22.24 58.63 -18.00
C MET A 1 22.01 57.28 -18.65
N SER A 2 23.05 56.47 -18.81
CA SER A 2 22.99 55.07 -19.23
C SER A 2 22.25 54.21 -18.20
N ASP A 3 21.53 53.15 -18.62
CA ASP A 3 22.00 51.75 -18.43
C ASP A 3 20.94 50.68 -18.77
N SER A 4 21.38 49.74 -19.63
CA SER A 4 21.32 48.27 -19.50
C SER A 4 20.01 47.50 -19.17
N LYS A 5 19.46 46.86 -20.21
CA LYS A 5 19.41 45.39 -20.48
C LYS A 5 19.26 44.40 -19.30
N LYS A 6 18.13 43.65 -19.23
CA LYS A 6 17.95 42.21 -18.87
C LYS A 6 16.56 41.74 -19.39
N THR A 7 16.42 41.07 -20.54
CA THR A 7 16.32 39.61 -20.77
C THR A 7 15.60 38.75 -19.71
N ASP A 8 14.64 37.98 -20.25
CA ASP A 8 14.19 36.64 -19.88
C ASP A 8 13.41 36.41 -18.57
N HIS A 9 12.14 36.01 -18.74
CA HIS A 9 11.69 34.68 -18.32
C HIS A 9 10.45 34.29 -19.14
N GLU A 10 10.73 33.44 -20.13
CA GLU A 10 9.91 32.34 -20.63
C GLU A 10 8.42 32.33 -20.24
N LYS A 11 7.57 32.68 -21.20
CA LYS A 11 6.26 32.03 -21.34
C LYS A 11 6.51 30.59 -21.78
N GLY A 12 6.81 29.73 -20.80
CA GLY A 12 6.85 28.29 -20.97
C GLY A 12 5.48 27.79 -21.38
N ASN A 13 5.31 27.63 -22.69
CA ASN A 13 4.27 26.87 -23.34
C ASN A 13 4.30 25.45 -22.73
N PRO A 14 3.29 24.99 -21.98
CA PRO A 14 3.23 23.58 -21.65
C PRO A 14 2.85 22.85 -22.95
N GLN A 15 3.89 22.44 -23.67
CA GLN A 15 3.84 21.41 -24.69
C GLN A 15 3.09 20.20 -24.11
N PRO A 16 2.04 19.69 -24.76
CA PRO A 16 1.51 18.39 -24.40
C PRO A 16 2.54 17.35 -24.85
N THR A 17 3.35 16.86 -23.91
CA THR A 17 4.06 15.60 -24.12
C THR A 17 3.04 14.47 -23.98
N GLU A 18 2.28 14.26 -25.05
CA GLU A 18 1.66 12.98 -25.39
C GLU A 18 2.76 11.94 -25.62
N ASP A 19 3.47 11.54 -24.57
CA ASP A 19 4.34 10.36 -24.54
C ASP A 19 4.80 10.09 -23.10
N GLN A 20 3.89 10.21 -22.11
CA GLN A 20 3.99 9.31 -20.96
C GLN A 20 3.44 7.95 -21.40
N LYS A 21 4.28 7.31 -22.21
CA LYS A 21 4.43 5.87 -22.35
C LYS A 21 3.88 5.19 -21.12
N GLY A 22 2.73 4.56 -21.30
CA GLY A 22 2.17 3.67 -20.31
C GLY A 22 3.24 2.65 -19.93
N THR A 23 3.77 2.80 -18.73
CA THR A 23 4.00 1.66 -17.87
C THR A 23 3.17 1.94 -16.63
N LYS A 24 1.90 1.54 -16.71
CA LYS A 24 1.34 0.86 -15.55
C LYS A 24 2.26 -0.33 -15.32
N ASP A 25 3.35 -0.10 -14.61
CA ASP A 25 4.01 -1.16 -13.86
C ASP A 25 2.98 -1.55 -12.82
N HIS A 26 2.02 -2.35 -13.27
CA HIS A 26 1.23 -3.18 -12.41
C HIS A 26 2.26 -4.11 -11.78
N ASP A 27 2.87 -3.67 -10.68
CA ASP A 27 3.37 -4.55 -9.63
C ASP A 27 2.16 -5.38 -9.20
N SER A 28 1.90 -6.40 -10.01
CA SER A 28 0.82 -7.33 -9.82
C SER A 28 1.31 -8.18 -8.67
N ILE A 29 0.80 -7.88 -7.48
CA ILE A 29 1.15 -8.60 -6.26
C ILE A 29 1.02 -10.09 -6.58
N THR A 30 2.14 -10.78 -6.52
CA THR A 30 2.22 -12.18 -6.90
C THR A 30 1.53 -13.04 -5.85
N PRO A 31 1.03 -14.23 -6.21
CA PRO A 31 0.46 -15.16 -5.23
C PRO A 31 1.42 -15.51 -4.09
N ASP A 32 2.73 -15.48 -4.36
CA ASP A 32 3.79 -15.70 -3.37
C ASP A 32 3.89 -14.52 -2.40
N GLU A 33 3.82 -13.28 -2.88
CA GLU A 33 3.77 -12.08 -2.04
C GLU A 33 2.51 -12.05 -1.16
N LEU A 34 1.36 -12.41 -1.71
CA LEU A 34 0.11 -12.55 -0.94
C LEU A 34 0.24 -13.65 0.12
N SER A 35 0.89 -14.78 -0.21
CA SER A 35 1.12 -15.89 0.73
C SER A 35 2.08 -15.47 1.85
N MET A 36 3.15 -14.73 1.54
CA MET A 36 4.06 -14.18 2.54
C MET A 36 3.35 -13.18 3.46
N ALA A 37 2.54 -12.29 2.90
CA ALA A 37 1.72 -11.36 3.68
C ALA A 37 0.77 -12.13 4.61
N GLN A 38 0.09 -13.17 4.11
CA GLN A 38 -0.80 -14.02 4.91
C GLN A 38 -0.08 -14.63 6.12
N GLU A 39 1.14 -15.14 5.94
CA GLU A 39 1.93 -15.71 7.04
C GLU A 39 2.36 -14.66 8.08
N ILE A 40 2.69 -13.43 7.63
CA ILE A 40 2.97 -12.30 8.53
C ILE A 40 1.72 -11.97 9.35
N PHE A 41 0.57 -11.77 8.71
CA PHE A 41 -0.68 -11.46 9.40
C PHE A 41 -1.15 -12.57 10.35
N LYS A 42 -0.90 -13.84 10.03
CA LYS A 42 -1.17 -14.97 10.95
C LYS A 42 -0.31 -14.87 12.21
N LYS A 43 0.98 -14.59 12.07
CA LYS A 43 1.89 -14.42 13.23
C LYS A 43 1.44 -13.26 14.11
N ASP A 44 1.15 -12.12 13.51
CA ASP A 44 0.65 -10.93 14.20
C ASP A 44 -0.67 -11.21 14.93
N LEU A 45 -1.58 -11.97 14.32
CA LEU A 45 -2.84 -12.37 14.95
C LEU A 45 -2.61 -13.26 16.17
N VAL A 46 -1.68 -14.23 16.08
CA VAL A 46 -1.32 -15.10 17.21
C VAL A 46 -0.72 -14.28 18.34
N GLU A 47 0.16 -13.32 18.03
CA GLU A 47 0.75 -12.43 19.03
C GLU A 47 -0.32 -11.54 19.69
N ALA A 48 -1.20 -10.91 18.92
CA ALA A 48 -2.29 -10.09 19.44
C ALA A 48 -3.25 -10.89 20.34
N LEU A 49 -3.55 -12.14 19.98
CA LEU A 49 -4.35 -13.05 20.81
C LEU A 49 -3.62 -13.44 22.10
N ALA A 50 -2.30 -13.63 22.06
CA ALA A 50 -1.50 -13.88 23.26
C ALA A 50 -1.51 -12.66 24.20
N GLN A 51 -1.35 -11.46 23.63
CA GLN A 51 -1.43 -10.18 24.36
C GLN A 51 -2.81 -9.98 25.00
N GLN A 52 -3.90 -10.27 24.28
CA GLN A 52 -5.27 -10.21 24.83
C GLN A 52 -5.43 -11.15 26.04
N LYS A 53 -4.84 -12.34 25.98
CA LYS A 53 -4.89 -13.32 27.08
C LYS A 53 -4.06 -12.89 28.29
N SER A 54 -2.89 -12.27 28.08
CA SER A 54 -2.01 -11.84 29.17
C SER A 54 -2.45 -10.54 29.83
N SER A 55 -3.05 -9.63 29.06
CA SER A 55 -3.39 -8.27 29.51
C SER A 55 -4.88 -8.09 29.81
N GLY A 56 -5.72 -9.09 29.55
CA GLY A 56 -7.17 -8.97 29.58
C GLY A 56 -7.74 -8.31 28.32
N SER A 57 -9.06 -8.19 28.25
CA SER A 57 -9.74 -7.50 27.16
C SER A 57 -9.38 -6.00 27.19
N ASN A 58 -8.71 -5.53 26.14
CA ASN A 58 -8.50 -4.12 25.83
C ASN A 58 -9.11 -3.86 24.46
N ALA A 59 -9.94 -2.82 24.35
CA ALA A 59 -10.61 -2.41 23.12
C ALA A 59 -9.62 -2.22 21.94
N GLU A 60 -8.40 -1.76 22.21
CA GLU A 60 -7.36 -1.61 21.17
C GLU A 60 -6.87 -2.95 20.62
N ILE A 61 -6.67 -3.94 21.50
CA ILE A 61 -6.23 -5.28 21.11
C ILE A 61 -7.36 -5.99 20.35
N GLU A 62 -8.61 -5.82 20.79
CA GLU A 62 -9.78 -6.36 20.10
C GLU A 62 -9.97 -5.75 18.70
N ALA A 63 -9.78 -4.43 18.57
CA ALA A 63 -9.80 -3.75 17.28
C ALA A 63 -8.68 -4.26 16.35
N ARG A 64 -7.47 -4.48 16.88
CA ARG A 64 -6.35 -5.05 16.11
C ARG A 64 -6.66 -6.48 15.65
N ILE A 65 -7.22 -7.32 16.52
CA ILE A 65 -7.63 -8.69 16.17
C ILE A 65 -8.72 -8.68 15.09
N ALA A 66 -9.73 -7.80 15.20
CA ALA A 66 -10.79 -7.69 14.20
C ALA A 66 -10.25 -7.25 12.84
N LYS A 67 -9.32 -6.27 12.83
CA LYS A 67 -8.64 -5.82 11.61
C LYS A 67 -7.84 -6.94 10.96
N LEU A 68 -7.01 -7.64 11.73
CA LEU A 68 -6.19 -8.75 11.23
C LEU A 68 -7.03 -9.90 10.65
N LYS A 69 -8.19 -10.20 11.24
CA LYS A 69 -9.13 -11.18 10.70
C LYS A 69 -9.69 -10.76 9.35
N ASN A 70 -10.08 -9.50 9.19
CA ASN A 70 -10.59 -8.98 7.92
C ASN A 70 -9.51 -8.97 6.83
N GLU A 71 -8.27 -8.60 7.18
CA GLU A 71 -7.14 -8.60 6.25
C GLU A 71 -6.81 -10.03 5.79
N LEU A 72 -6.82 -11.01 6.70
CA LEU A 72 -6.63 -12.42 6.33
C LEU A 72 -7.74 -12.97 5.42
N ASP A 73 -9.00 -12.61 5.67
CA ASP A 73 -10.12 -13.02 4.80
C ASP A 73 -10.02 -12.37 3.41
N THR A 74 -9.58 -11.11 3.36
CA THR A 74 -9.33 -10.40 2.08
C THR A 74 -8.20 -11.06 1.30
N LEU A 75 -7.07 -11.33 1.95
CA LEU A 75 -5.93 -12.02 1.35
C LEU A 75 -6.31 -13.43 0.85
N ASP A 76 -7.10 -14.18 1.62
CA ASP A 76 -7.54 -15.51 1.20
C ASP A 76 -8.43 -15.46 -0.05
N ARG A 77 -9.30 -14.46 -0.16
CA ARG A 77 -10.11 -14.20 -1.37
C ARG A 77 -9.25 -13.80 -2.56
N GLU A 78 -8.27 -12.91 -2.35
CA GLU A 78 -7.36 -12.47 -3.41
C GLU A 78 -6.49 -13.63 -3.92
N ILE A 79 -5.90 -14.42 -3.02
CA ILE A 79 -5.12 -15.63 -3.37
C ILE A 79 -5.97 -16.62 -4.15
N LYS A 80 -7.23 -16.85 -3.74
CA LYS A 80 -8.16 -17.70 -4.47
C LYS A 80 -8.48 -17.15 -5.85
N ALA A 81 -8.71 -15.84 -5.97
CA ALA A 81 -8.99 -15.19 -7.25
C ALA A 81 -7.78 -15.20 -8.20
N THR A 82 -6.54 -15.14 -7.69
CA THR A 82 -5.32 -15.21 -8.53
C THR A 82 -4.98 -16.63 -8.98
N ARG A 83 -5.59 -17.66 -8.38
CA ARG A 83 -5.34 -19.09 -8.69
C ARG A 83 -6.39 -19.72 -9.61
N GLN A 84 -7.42 -18.97 -10.02
CA GLN A 84 -8.40 -19.38 -11.04
C GLN A 84 -7.97 -18.90 -12.43
#